data_AF-A0A851SSH7-F1
#
_entry.id   AF-A0A851SSH7-F1
#
_cell.length_a   1.000
_cell.length_b   1.000
_cell.length_c   1.000
_cell.angle_alpha   90.00
_cell.angle_beta   90.00
_cell.angle_gamma   90.00
#
_symmetry.space_group_name_H-M   'P 1'
#
loop_
_entity.id
_entity.type
_entity.pdbx_description
1 polymer ?
#
loop_
_entity_poly.entity_id
_entity_poly.type
_entity_poly.pdbx_seq_one_letter_code
_entity_poly.pdbx_strand_id
1 'polypeptide(L)'
;MRAGVLFFKCPLCRDDETFAVDMFILGIRVPLRLPTWEDNDAFAELGERHNMCNARDCLCPGGREQAEAEGPWELLLCSSCAAQGTHRRCAGLTARRRTWECDSCAGLGTSTRKRTRVFLGCGQCPGWA
;
A
#
# COMPACT_ATOMS: atom_id res chain seq x y z
N MET A 1 -11.88 -17.77 -9.05
CA MET A 1 -12.09 -16.89 -10.22
C MET A 1 -12.61 -17.72 -11.38
N ARG A 2 -13.92 -17.69 -11.64
CA ARG A 2 -14.54 -18.39 -12.79
C ARG A 2 -15.17 -17.32 -13.66
N ALA A 3 -14.48 -16.92 -14.71
CA ALA A 3 -15.03 -16.04 -15.73
C ALA A 3 -15.42 -16.93 -16.92
N GLY A 4 -16.68 -16.86 -17.35
CA GLY A 4 -17.16 -17.62 -18.50
C GLY A 4 -16.77 -16.95 -19.82
N VAL A 5 -17.41 -17.40 -20.91
CA VAL A 5 -17.17 -16.89 -22.27
C VAL A 5 -17.27 -15.36 -22.39
N LEU A 6 -18.07 -14.71 -21.54
CA LEU A 6 -18.26 -13.25 -21.51
C LEU A 6 -16.96 -12.45 -21.27
N PHE A 7 -15.94 -13.06 -20.68
CA PHE A 7 -14.65 -12.42 -20.37
C PHE A 7 -13.48 -13.16 -21.00
N PHE A 8 -13.77 -14.04 -21.96
CA PHE A 8 -12.76 -14.81 -22.65
C PHE A 8 -12.28 -14.05 -23.88
N LYS A 9 -11.20 -13.28 -23.70
CA LYS A 9 -10.66 -12.37 -24.73
C LYS A 9 -9.19 -12.62 -24.98
N CYS A 10 -8.72 -12.26 -26.17
CA CYS A 10 -7.31 -12.28 -26.51
C CYS A 10 -6.52 -11.37 -25.54
N PRO A 11 -5.47 -11.88 -24.86
CA PRO A 11 -4.70 -11.09 -23.91
C PRO A 11 -3.88 -9.96 -24.57
N LEU A 12 -3.68 -10.02 -25.88
CA LEU A 12 -2.87 -9.06 -26.63
C LEU A 12 -3.69 -7.91 -27.21
N CYS A 13 -4.81 -8.21 -27.87
CA CYS A 13 -5.62 -7.22 -28.58
C CYS A 13 -7.03 -7.04 -28.02
N ARG A 14 -7.43 -7.83 -27.02
CA ARG A 14 -8.77 -7.83 -26.40
C ARG A 14 -9.93 -8.19 -27.33
N ASP A 15 -9.65 -8.76 -28.50
CA ASP A 15 -10.66 -9.38 -29.36
C ASP A 15 -11.34 -10.55 -28.61
N ASP A 16 -12.67 -10.58 -28.63
CA ASP A 16 -13.50 -11.60 -28.01
C ASP A 16 -14.12 -12.55 -29.04
N GLU A 17 -14.54 -12.06 -30.19
CA GLU A 17 -15.21 -12.86 -31.21
C GLU A 17 -14.27 -13.84 -31.93
N THR A 18 -13.24 -13.33 -32.61
CA THR A 18 -12.30 -14.15 -33.40
C THR A 18 -11.53 -15.09 -32.47
N PHE A 19 -11.09 -14.58 -31.34
CA PHE A 19 -10.37 -15.34 -30.33
C PHE A 19 -11.21 -16.50 -29.78
N ALA A 20 -12.48 -16.27 -29.44
CA ALA A 20 -13.33 -17.35 -28.94
C ALA A 20 -13.55 -18.45 -29.99
N VAL A 21 -13.73 -18.07 -31.27
CA VAL A 21 -13.88 -19.01 -32.39
C VAL A 21 -12.60 -19.83 -32.60
N ASP A 22 -11.43 -19.18 -32.66
CA ASP A 22 -10.16 -19.87 -32.84
C ASP A 22 -9.88 -20.85 -31.70
N MET A 23 -10.13 -20.43 -30.45
CA MET A 23 -9.96 -21.31 -29.29
C MET A 23 -10.95 -22.48 -29.31
N PHE A 24 -12.18 -22.28 -29.80
CA PHE A 24 -13.14 -23.37 -29.99
C PHE A 24 -12.66 -24.37 -31.05
N ILE A 25 -12.10 -23.89 -32.16
CA ILE A 25 -11.50 -24.73 -33.22
C ILE A 25 -10.33 -25.56 -32.66
N LEU A 26 -9.54 -24.97 -31.76
CA LEU A 26 -8.47 -25.65 -31.02
C LEU A 26 -8.99 -26.60 -29.92
N GLY A 27 -10.31 -26.74 -29.76
CA GLY A 27 -10.95 -27.65 -28.81
C GLY A 27 -11.12 -27.08 -27.40
N ILE A 28 -10.82 -25.80 -27.18
CA ILE A 28 -11.00 -25.14 -25.88
C ILE A 28 -12.44 -24.63 -25.79
N ARG A 29 -13.23 -25.24 -24.90
CA ARG A 29 -14.63 -24.87 -24.67
C ARG A 29 -14.76 -24.13 -23.34
N VAL A 30 -15.14 -22.86 -23.42
CA VAL A 30 -15.39 -22.02 -22.22
C VAL A 30 -16.89 -21.99 -21.94
N PRO A 31 -17.34 -22.34 -20.72
CA PRO A 31 -18.76 -22.33 -20.39
C PRO A 31 -19.32 -20.90 -20.30
N LEU A 32 -20.60 -20.74 -20.64
CA LEU A 32 -21.35 -19.50 -20.39
C LEU A 32 -21.63 -19.40 -18.88
N ARG A 33 -20.88 -18.53 -18.19
CA ARG A 33 -21.02 -18.25 -16.76
C ARG A 33 -20.79 -16.77 -16.51
N LEU A 34 -21.70 -16.16 -15.75
CA LEU A 34 -21.47 -14.84 -15.19
C LEU A 34 -20.27 -14.90 -14.24
N PRO A 35 -19.41 -13.88 -14.22
CA PRO A 35 -18.35 -13.83 -13.24
C PRO A 35 -18.95 -13.71 -11.85
N THR A 36 -18.57 -14.64 -10.98
CA THR A 36 -19.04 -14.64 -9.59
C THR A 36 -18.36 -13.56 -8.74
N TRP A 37 -17.54 -12.69 -9.32
CA TRP A 37 -16.80 -11.64 -8.60
C TRP A 37 -17.53 -10.30 -8.57
N GLU A 38 -18.48 -10.05 -9.49
CA GLU A 38 -19.33 -8.85 -9.47
C GLU A 38 -20.44 -8.95 -8.42
N ASP A 39 -20.86 -10.17 -8.05
CA ASP A 39 -22.02 -10.43 -7.19
C ASP A 39 -21.75 -10.34 -5.68
N ASN A 40 -20.49 -10.22 -5.26
CA ASN A 40 -20.12 -10.33 -3.83
C ASN A 40 -19.20 -9.21 -3.34
N ASP A 41 -19.12 -8.10 -4.08
CA ASP A 41 -18.19 -7.01 -3.79
C ASP A 41 -16.80 -7.54 -3.44
N ALA A 42 -16.37 -8.60 -4.15
CA ALA A 42 -15.24 -9.44 -3.76
C ALA A 42 -13.89 -8.69 -3.81
N PHE A 43 -13.94 -7.44 -4.28
CA PHE A 43 -12.85 -6.50 -4.40
C PHE A 43 -13.17 -5.14 -3.77
N ALA A 44 -14.23 -4.99 -2.97
CA ALA A 44 -14.52 -3.75 -2.22
C ALA A 44 -13.29 -3.31 -1.42
N GLU A 45 -12.67 -4.27 -0.74
CA GLU A 45 -11.46 -4.07 0.06
C GLU A 45 -10.25 -3.64 -0.79
N LEU A 46 -10.23 -3.92 -2.10
CA LEU A 46 -9.19 -3.41 -3.02
C LEU A 46 -9.43 -1.94 -3.41
N GLY A 47 -10.66 -1.44 -3.28
CA GLY A 47 -11.01 -0.05 -3.57
C GLY A 47 -10.74 0.89 -2.40
N GLU A 48 -10.76 0.37 -1.17
CA GLU A 48 -10.48 1.11 0.06
C GLU A 48 -8.98 1.46 0.12
N ARG A 49 -8.65 2.65 -0.38
CA ARG A 49 -7.29 3.18 -0.30
C ARG A 49 -6.95 3.44 1.16
N HIS A 50 -5.78 2.96 1.60
CA HIS A 50 -5.26 3.26 2.93
C HIS A 50 -5.34 4.77 3.23
N ASN A 51 -5.94 5.13 4.36
CA ASN A 51 -6.31 6.51 4.67
C ASN A 51 -5.78 7.00 6.03
N MET A 52 -4.91 6.24 6.67
CA MET A 52 -4.39 6.56 8.00
C MET A 52 -2.86 6.74 8.00
N CYS A 53 -2.35 7.57 8.91
CA CYS A 53 -0.93 7.72 9.16
C CYS A 53 -0.39 6.62 10.10
N ASN A 54 0.57 5.83 9.62
CA ASN A 54 1.26 4.78 10.36
C ASN A 54 2.54 5.24 11.09
N ALA A 55 2.88 6.53 11.05
CA ALA A 55 4.01 7.05 11.81
C ALA A 55 3.87 6.70 13.31
N ARG A 56 4.95 6.29 13.97
CA ARG A 56 4.92 5.88 15.39
C ARG A 56 4.28 6.99 16.24
N ASP A 57 4.78 8.21 16.07
CA ASP A 57 4.25 9.42 16.68
C ASP A 57 3.60 10.28 15.58
N CYS A 58 2.26 10.33 15.55
CA CYS A 58 1.53 11.19 14.63
C CYS A 58 1.50 12.62 15.17
N LEU A 59 1.93 13.59 14.36
CA LEU A 59 1.96 15.01 14.73
C LEU A 59 0.72 15.78 14.29
N CYS A 60 -0.19 15.15 13.54
CA CYS A 60 -1.37 15.82 12.98
C CYS A 60 -2.37 16.16 14.10
N PRO A 61 -2.76 17.44 14.28
CA PRO A 61 -3.77 17.82 15.27
C PRO A 61 -5.15 17.19 15.03
N GLY A 62 -5.49 16.90 13.77
CA GLY A 62 -6.74 16.25 13.38
C GLY A 62 -6.76 14.74 13.57
N GLY A 63 -5.67 14.15 14.08
CA GLY A 63 -5.55 12.71 14.25
C GLY A 63 -4.97 12.00 13.02
N ARG A 64 -5.01 10.66 13.05
CA ARG A 64 -4.28 9.84 12.07
C ARG A 64 -4.98 9.70 10.72
N GLU A 65 -6.31 9.78 10.70
CA GLU A 65 -7.14 9.63 9.49
C GLU A 65 -7.37 10.97 8.76
N GLN A 66 -7.09 12.10 9.43
CA GLN A 66 -7.22 13.41 8.80
C GLN A 66 -6.08 13.62 7.79
N ALA A 67 -6.43 13.91 6.54
CA ALA A 67 -5.49 14.21 5.49
C ALA A 67 -5.89 15.46 4.72
N GLU A 68 -4.92 16.31 4.41
CA GLU A 68 -5.09 17.43 3.48
C GLU A 68 -4.85 16.96 2.05
N ALA A 69 -5.47 17.63 1.06
CA ALA A 69 -5.17 17.36 -0.34
C ALA A 69 -3.72 17.75 -0.71
N GLU A 70 -3.23 18.85 -0.15
CA GLU A 70 -1.84 19.29 -0.27
C GLU A 70 -1.43 20.04 1.00
N GLY A 71 -0.20 19.82 1.46
CA GLY A 71 0.32 20.52 2.63
C GLY A 71 1.25 19.65 3.49
N PRO A 72 1.51 20.06 4.74
CA PRO A 72 2.24 19.25 5.72
C PRO A 72 1.45 18.02 6.18
N TRP A 73 0.12 18.05 6.09
CA TRP A 73 -0.77 16.94 6.48
C TRP A 73 -1.32 16.18 5.28
N GLU A 74 -0.71 16.34 4.10
CA GLU A 74 -0.93 15.44 2.97
C GLU A 74 -0.51 14.01 3.35
N LEU A 75 -1.39 13.05 3.10
CA LEU A 75 -1.14 11.64 3.34
C LEU A 75 -0.45 11.02 2.12
N LEU A 76 0.80 10.64 2.28
CA LEU A 76 1.60 9.95 1.28
C LEU A 76 1.54 8.45 1.53
N LEU A 77 1.16 7.68 0.53
CA LEU A 77 1.22 6.22 0.58
C LEU A 77 2.59 5.72 0.15
N CYS A 78 2.98 4.56 0.68
CA CYS A 78 4.19 3.89 0.25
C CYS A 78 4.12 3.59 -1.26
N SER A 79 5.10 4.08 -2.02
CA SER A 79 5.14 3.90 -3.48
C SER A 79 5.25 2.44 -3.94
N SER A 80 5.68 1.55 -3.06
CA SER A 80 5.92 0.14 -3.39
C SER A 80 4.74 -0.76 -3.00
N CYS A 81 4.12 -0.56 -1.83
CA CYS A 81 3.06 -1.46 -1.34
C CYS A 81 1.68 -0.81 -1.18
N ALA A 82 1.60 0.53 -1.10
CA ALA A 82 0.39 1.30 -0.78
C ALA A 82 -0.36 0.90 0.51
N ALA A 83 0.10 -0.11 1.25
CA ALA A 83 -0.52 -0.66 2.45
C ALA A 83 -0.26 0.18 3.71
N GLN A 84 0.69 1.11 3.63
CA GLN A 84 0.99 2.07 4.69
C GLN A 84 0.97 3.49 4.12
N GLY A 85 0.62 4.44 4.97
CA GLY A 85 0.64 5.87 4.75
C GLY A 85 1.37 6.63 5.85
N THR A 86 1.86 7.81 5.52
CA THR A 86 2.38 8.78 6.49
C THR A 86 1.97 10.18 6.07
N HIS A 87 1.70 11.05 7.04
CA HIS A 87 1.70 12.47 6.74
C HIS A 87 3.10 12.91 6.33
N ARG A 88 3.17 13.85 5.38
CA ARG A 88 4.43 14.44 4.92
C ARG A 88 5.30 14.92 6.08
N ARG A 89 4.70 15.64 7.03
CA ARG A 89 5.41 16.16 8.21
C ARG A 89 5.84 15.07 9.19
N CYS A 90 5.04 14.01 9.35
CA CYS A 90 5.38 12.88 10.23
C CYS A 90 6.58 12.08 9.72
N ALA A 91 6.79 12.03 8.40
CA ALA A 91 7.97 11.42 7.79
C ALA A 91 9.15 12.38 7.60
N GLY A 92 9.03 13.65 8.03
CA GLY A 92 10.10 14.64 7.90
C GLY A 92 10.43 15.00 6.45
N LEU A 93 9.47 14.87 5.53
CA LEU A 93 9.69 15.09 4.11
C LEU A 93 9.55 16.58 3.76
N THR A 94 10.43 17.06 2.87
CA THR A 94 10.35 18.42 2.31
C THR A 94 9.14 18.56 1.37
N ALA A 95 8.60 19.77 1.21
CA ALA A 95 7.45 20.04 0.33
C ALA A 95 7.61 19.58 -1.14
N ARG A 96 8.85 19.49 -1.64
CA ARG A 96 9.12 19.03 -3.01
C ARG A 96 9.03 17.51 -3.18
N ARG A 97 9.16 16.74 -2.10
CA ARG A 97 9.21 15.28 -2.17
C ARG A 97 7.80 14.72 -2.15
N ARG A 98 7.41 14.09 -3.27
CA ARG A 98 6.08 13.49 -3.50
C ARG A 98 6.04 11.97 -3.25
N THR A 99 7.19 11.34 -3.06
CA THR A 99 7.30 9.89 -2.86
C THR A 99 7.88 9.53 -1.50
N TRP A 100 7.31 8.49 -0.91
CA TRP A 100 7.69 7.92 0.38
C TRP A 100 7.61 6.40 0.30
N GLU A 101 8.48 5.71 1.03
CA GLU A 101 8.46 4.26 1.19
C GLU A 101 8.46 3.94 2.69
N CYS A 102 7.68 2.93 3.08
CA CYS A 102 7.67 2.47 4.46
C CYS A 102 8.95 1.69 4.81
N ASP A 103 9.23 1.52 6.10
CA ASP A 103 10.43 0.82 6.59
C ASP A 103 10.57 -0.60 6.02
N SER A 104 9.46 -1.28 5.75
CA SER A 104 9.45 -2.62 5.16
C SER A 104 9.82 -2.62 3.67
N CYS A 105 9.59 -1.50 2.96
CA CYS A 105 9.83 -1.39 1.52
C CYS A 105 11.14 -0.65 1.19
N ALA A 106 11.56 0.32 2.00
CA ALA A 106 12.74 1.16 1.76
C ALA A 106 14.09 0.42 1.92
N GLY A 107 14.08 -0.85 2.34
CA GLY A 107 15.27 -1.64 2.64
C GLY A 107 15.92 -1.25 3.96
N LEU A 108 16.71 -2.16 4.55
CA LEU A 108 17.33 -2.05 5.89
C LEU A 108 18.31 -0.85 6.08
N GLY A 109 18.43 0.06 5.12
CA GLY A 109 19.39 1.17 5.13
C GLY A 109 18.93 2.44 5.84
N THR A 110 17.65 2.59 6.19
CA THR A 110 17.11 3.86 6.75
C THR A 110 16.59 3.71 8.17
N SER A 111 17.35 3.03 9.04
CA SER A 111 17.15 3.09 10.50
C SER A 111 18.39 3.66 11.17
N THR A 112 18.57 4.97 11.12
CA THR A 112 19.31 5.66 12.18
C THR A 112 18.33 6.43 13.04
N ARG A 113 17.66 5.70 13.95
CA ARG A 113 17.09 6.32 15.15
C ARG A 113 18.24 7.01 15.87
N LYS A 114 18.26 8.35 15.86
CA LYS A 114 19.01 9.08 16.89
C LYS A 114 18.35 8.75 18.22
N ARG A 115 18.87 7.73 18.91
CA ARG A 115 18.68 7.57 20.34
C ARG A 115 19.33 8.79 20.96
N THR A 116 18.54 9.78 21.37
CA THR A 116 18.96 10.74 22.37
C THR A 116 19.33 9.91 23.60
N ARG A 117 20.64 9.68 23.80
CA ARG A 117 21.13 9.19 25.08
C ARG A 117 20.82 10.27 26.08
N VAL A 118 19.73 10.09 26.82
CA VAL A 118 19.56 10.78 28.09
C VAL A 118 20.68 10.23 28.97
N PHE A 119 21.71 11.06 29.17
CA PHE A 119 22.71 10.83 30.21
C PHE A 119 21.99 10.97 31.55
N LEU A 120 21.42 9.88 32.04
CA LEU A 120 21.15 9.75 33.47
C LEU A 120 22.49 9.48 34.13
N GLY A 121 23.17 10.57 34.49
CA GLY A 121 24.25 10.52 35.46
C GLY A 121 23.68 10.18 36.83
N CYS A 122 24.01 9.00 37.34
CA CYS A 122 24.19 8.73 38.76
C CYS A 122 25.43 7.82 38.82
N GLY A 123 26.53 8.26 39.39
CA GLY A 123 26.71 8.44 40.83
C GLY A 123 27.53 7.24 41.31
N GLN A 124 28.81 7.47 41.59
CA GLN A 124 29.75 6.47 42.07
C GLN A 124 29.24 5.73 43.31
N CYS A 125 29.58 4.44 43.45
CA CYS A 125 30.30 3.84 44.60
C CYS A 125 30.32 2.29 44.56
N PRO A 126 31.20 1.61 45.34
CA PRO A 126 32.02 0.49 44.83
C PRO A 126 31.83 -0.86 45.55
N GLY A 127 32.46 -1.90 45.00
CA GLY A 127 33.11 -2.98 45.77
C GLY A 127 32.28 -4.21 46.15
N TRP A 128 32.71 -5.36 45.64
CA TRP A 128 32.64 -6.68 46.29
C TRP A 128 33.69 -7.55 45.55
N ALA A 129 34.83 -7.80 46.18
CA ALA A 129 35.14 -8.98 47.03
C ALA A 129 35.40 -10.23 46.18
#